data_AF-A0A015X515-F1
#
_entry.id   AF-A0A015X515-F1
#
_cell.length_a   1.000
_cell.length_b   1.000
_cell.length_c   1.000
_cell.angle_alpha   90.00
_cell.angle_beta   90.00
_cell.angle_gamma   90.00
#
_symmetry.space_group_name_H-M   'P 1'
#
loop_
_entity.id
_entity.type
_entity.pdbx_description
1 polymer ?
#
loop_
_entity_poly.entity_id
_entity_poly.type
_entity_poly.pdbx_seq_one_letter_code
_entity_poly.pdbx_strand_id
1 'polypeptide(L)'
;MNYGFSWSNIDPNWKNWTTQQYREALNHPIAQKGFELDFNAMKWADVCVMVLPCGRSANTEAGWMKGAGKRVMVYSPKEQEPELMYKIYDFISDSMFRINDKINRV
;
A
#
# COMPACT_ATOMS: atom_id res chain seq x y z
N MET A 1 16.66 11.34 9.71
CA MET A 1 16.25 11.41 8.30
C MET A 1 14.86 10.80 8.20
N ASN A 2 13.90 11.50 7.59
CA ASN A 2 12.52 11.01 7.39
C ASN A 2 12.44 10.50 5.94
N TYR A 3 12.33 9.18 5.75
CA TYR A 3 12.33 8.55 4.42
C TYR A 3 10.94 8.42 3.77
N GLY A 4 9.87 8.84 4.47
CA GLY A 4 8.49 8.75 3.98
C GLY A 4 7.93 10.08 3.49
N PHE A 5 7.01 10.02 2.54
CA PHE A 5 6.22 11.16 2.09
C PHE A 5 5.30 11.68 3.20
N SER A 6 5.12 13.00 3.27
CA SER A 6 4.16 13.63 4.17
C SER A 6 3.57 14.88 3.51
N TRP A 7 2.24 14.99 3.52
CA TRP A 7 1.51 16.14 2.98
C TRP A 7 1.91 17.47 3.65
N SER A 8 2.27 17.43 4.94
CA SER A 8 2.74 18.63 5.66
C SER A 8 4.05 19.21 5.13
N ASN A 9 4.81 18.45 4.34
CA ASN A 9 6.00 18.96 3.64
C ASN A 9 5.64 19.80 2.40
N ILE A 10 4.40 19.69 1.89
CA ILE A 10 3.88 20.52 0.79
C ILE A 10 3.18 21.74 1.38
N ASP A 11 2.27 21.53 2.34
CA ASP A 11 1.51 22.58 3.00
C ASP A 11 1.16 22.13 4.43
N PRO A 12 1.52 22.87 5.49
CA PRO A 12 1.11 22.53 6.86
C PRO A 12 -0.42 22.51 7.04
N ASN A 13 -1.18 23.22 6.19
CA ASN A 13 -2.63 23.29 6.23
C ASN A 13 -3.33 22.25 5.32
N TRP A 14 -2.62 21.23 4.85
CA TRP A 14 -3.13 20.24 3.89
C TRP A 14 -4.44 19.55 4.27
N LYS A 15 -4.74 19.45 5.57
CA LYS A 15 -5.98 18.86 6.08
C LYS A 15 -7.24 19.65 5.71
N ASN A 16 -7.08 20.94 5.41
CA ASN A 16 -8.17 21.84 5.06
C ASN A 16 -8.26 22.10 3.54
N TRP A 17 -7.57 21.31 2.73
CA TRP A 17 -7.63 21.45 1.29
C TRP A 17 -9.02 21.14 0.74
N THR A 18 -9.42 21.94 -0.25
CA THR A 18 -10.48 21.56 -1.17
C THR A 18 -10.02 20.44 -2.10
N THR A 19 -10.95 19.76 -2.77
CA THR A 19 -10.63 18.73 -3.78
C THR A 19 -9.74 19.27 -4.90
N GLN A 20 -9.91 20.54 -5.29
CA GLN A 20 -9.06 21.18 -6.30
C GLN A 20 -7.62 21.30 -5.81
N GLN A 21 -7.41 21.80 -4.59
CA GLN A 21 -6.07 21.96 -3.99
C GLN A 21 -5.39 20.60 -3.83
N TYR A 22 -6.12 19.57 -3.40
CA TYR A 22 -5.59 18.21 -3.33
C TYR A 22 -5.12 17.71 -4.72
N ARG A 23 -5.94 17.91 -5.76
CA ARG A 23 -5.58 17.52 -7.13
C ARG A 23 -4.33 18.26 -7.64
N GLU A 24 -4.21 19.54 -7.33
CA GLU A 24 -3.01 20.33 -7.67
C GLU A 24 -1.79 19.84 -6.91
N ALA A 25 -1.94 19.56 -5.61
CA ALA A 25 -0.87 19.07 -4.75
C ALA A 25 -0.32 17.70 -5.18
N LEU A 26 -1.11 16.85 -5.83
CA LEU A 26 -0.62 15.60 -6.44
C LEU A 26 0.45 15.83 -7.52
N ASN A 27 0.45 17.00 -8.17
CA ASN A 27 1.45 17.39 -9.16
C ASN A 27 2.65 18.13 -8.55
N HIS A 28 2.67 18.33 -7.23
CA HIS A 28 3.79 18.96 -6.55
C HIS A 28 5.04 18.04 -6.62
N PRO A 29 6.26 18.57 -6.85
CA PRO A 29 7.47 17.75 -6.99
C PRO A 29 7.72 16.78 -5.83
N ILE A 30 7.37 17.17 -4.59
CA ILE A 30 7.49 16.29 -3.41
C ILE A 30 6.52 15.10 -3.50
N ALA A 31 5.28 15.32 -3.96
CA ALA A 31 4.30 14.26 -4.13
C ALA A 31 4.69 13.31 -5.26
N GLN A 32 5.12 13.84 -6.41
CA GLN A 32 5.59 13.05 -7.55
C GLN A 32 6.79 12.18 -7.15
N LYS A 33 7.78 12.76 -6.45
CA LYS A 33 8.94 12.01 -5.97
C LYS A 33 8.53 10.92 -4.98
N GLY A 34 7.64 11.21 -4.04
CA GLY A 34 7.13 10.20 -3.11
C GLY A 34 6.41 9.05 -3.82
N PHE A 35 5.50 9.40 -4.73
CA PHE A 35 4.78 8.44 -5.57
C PHE A 35 5.73 7.57 -6.40
N GLU A 36 6.71 8.15 -7.07
CA GLU A 36 7.66 7.41 -7.90
C GLU A 36 8.51 6.43 -7.08
N LEU A 37 8.93 6.81 -5.87
CA LEU A 37 9.68 5.94 -4.98
C LEU A 37 8.85 4.69 -4.62
N ASP A 38 7.63 4.89 -4.12
CA ASP A 38 6.76 3.80 -3.70
C ASP A 38 6.31 2.94 -4.91
N PHE A 39 5.90 3.60 -6.01
CA PHE A 39 5.40 2.92 -7.20
C PHE A 39 6.49 2.11 -7.92
N ASN A 40 7.72 2.60 -7.99
CA ASN A 40 8.83 1.85 -8.57
C ASN A 40 9.25 0.68 -7.68
N ALA A 41 9.19 0.82 -6.34
CA ALA A 41 9.40 -0.30 -5.43
C ALA A 41 8.34 -1.39 -5.63
N MET A 42 7.06 -1.01 -5.80
CA MET A 42 5.99 -1.96 -6.12
C MET A 42 6.22 -2.67 -7.46
N LYS A 43 6.68 -1.95 -8.50
CA LYS A 43 7.03 -2.56 -9.79
C LYS A 43 8.18 -3.57 -9.66
N TRP A 44 9.20 -3.23 -8.86
CA TRP A 44 10.37 -4.07 -8.63
C TRP A 44 10.04 -5.34 -7.85
N ALA A 45 9.18 -5.26 -6.84
CA ALA A 45 8.86 -6.38 -5.96
C ALA A 45 8.12 -7.54 -6.67
N ASP A 46 8.48 -8.79 -6.38
CA ASP A 46 7.77 -9.96 -6.92
C ASP A 46 6.47 -10.28 -6.17
N VAL A 47 6.44 -9.96 -4.87
CA VAL A 47 5.34 -10.30 -3.96
C VAL A 47 5.00 -9.11 -3.07
N CYS A 48 3.71 -8.87 -2.86
CA CYS A 48 3.19 -7.95 -1.86
C CYS A 48 2.78 -8.72 -0.59
N VAL A 49 3.17 -8.22 0.59
CA VAL A 49 2.60 -8.67 1.87
C VAL A 49 1.89 -7.47 2.51
N MET A 50 0.56 -7.45 2.42
CA MET A 50 -0.27 -6.43 3.05
C MET A 50 -0.49 -6.78 4.52
N VAL A 51 -0.10 -5.89 5.44
CA VAL A 51 -0.14 -6.14 6.89
C VAL A 51 -1.30 -5.40 7.53
N LEU A 52 -2.25 -6.13 8.14
CA LEU A 52 -3.40 -5.54 8.84
C LEU A 52 -3.08 -5.18 10.31
N PRO A 53 -3.73 -4.14 10.87
CA PRO A 53 -4.60 -3.17 10.20
C PRO A 53 -3.83 -2.30 9.22
N CYS A 54 -4.45 -1.97 8.08
CA CYS A 54 -3.84 -1.12 7.07
C CYS A 54 -4.82 -0.03 6.58
N GLY A 55 -4.26 1.08 6.10
CA GLY A 55 -5.05 2.20 5.60
C GLY A 55 -5.44 2.09 4.12
N ARG A 56 -6.09 3.14 3.63
CA ARG A 56 -6.48 3.30 2.22
C ARG A 56 -5.32 3.11 1.22
N SER A 57 -4.12 3.61 1.57
CA SER A 57 -2.95 3.53 0.68
C SER A 57 -2.51 2.08 0.48
N ALA A 58 -2.29 1.35 1.57
CA ALA A 58 -1.88 -0.05 1.53
C ALA A 58 -2.87 -0.95 0.78
N ASN A 59 -4.19 -0.75 0.97
CA ASN A 59 -5.21 -1.46 0.19
C ASN A 59 -5.14 -1.12 -1.31
N THR A 60 -4.92 0.16 -1.65
CA THR A 60 -4.80 0.61 -3.05
C THR A 60 -3.56 0.01 -3.72
N GLU A 61 -2.43 0.00 -3.01
CA GLU A 61 -1.16 -0.57 -3.44
C GLU A 61 -1.25 -2.08 -3.66
N ALA A 62 -1.81 -2.81 -2.68
CA ALA A 62 -2.03 -4.26 -2.79
C ALA A 62 -2.98 -4.61 -3.96
N GLY A 63 -4.07 -3.85 -4.12
CA GLY A 63 -4.98 -4.00 -5.24
C GLY A 63 -4.31 -3.77 -6.59
N TRP A 64 -3.50 -2.71 -6.71
CA TRP A 64 -2.74 -2.46 -7.93
C TRP A 64 -1.73 -3.58 -8.22
N MET A 65 -0.97 -4.03 -7.21
CA MET A 65 -0.01 -5.13 -7.38
C MET A 65 -0.71 -6.41 -7.83
N LYS A 66 -1.91 -6.70 -7.30
CA LYS A 66 -2.70 -7.84 -7.77
C LYS A 66 -3.14 -7.66 -9.22
N GLY A 67 -3.65 -6.48 -9.57
CA GLY A 67 -4.02 -6.15 -10.96
C GLY A 67 -2.85 -6.22 -11.95
N ALA A 68 -1.63 -5.96 -11.48
CA ALA A 68 -0.39 -6.10 -12.25
C ALA A 68 0.13 -7.55 -12.33
N GLY A 69 -0.63 -8.54 -11.84
CA GLY A 69 -0.29 -9.96 -11.92
C GLY A 69 0.69 -10.44 -10.85
N LYS A 70 1.03 -9.61 -9.86
CA LYS A 70 1.92 -10.00 -8.76
C LYS A 70 1.19 -10.85 -7.73
N ARG A 71 1.93 -11.65 -6.98
CA ARG A 71 1.38 -12.40 -5.84
C ARG A 71 1.14 -11.44 -4.68
N VAL A 72 -0.02 -11.51 -4.05
CA VAL A 72 -0.41 -10.67 -2.92
C VAL A 72 -0.88 -11.54 -1.77
N MET A 73 -0.23 -11.35 -0.62
CA MET A 73 -0.52 -12.06 0.63
C MET A 73 -1.04 -11.07 1.67
N VAL A 74 -1.97 -11.51 2.51
CA VAL A 74 -2.50 -10.69 3.61
C VAL A 74 -2.05 -11.28 4.94
N TYR A 75 -1.30 -10.51 5.72
CA TYR A 75 -0.94 -10.84 7.08
C TYR A 75 -1.91 -10.17 8.05
N SER A 76 -2.70 -10.97 8.79
CA SER A 76 -3.76 -10.50 9.69
C SER A 76 -3.49 -10.94 11.14
N PRO A 77 -2.52 -10.33 11.85
CA PRO A 77 -2.13 -10.72 13.21
C PRO A 77 -3.18 -10.43 14.29
N LYS A 78 -4.17 -9.61 13.97
CA LYS A 78 -5.25 -9.21 14.88
C LYS A 78 -6.58 -9.29 14.14
N GLU A 79 -7.65 -9.53 14.87
CA GLU A 79 -9.00 -9.51 14.33
C GLU A 79 -9.36 -8.13 13.78
N GLN A 80 -10.02 -8.10 12.64
CA GLN A 80 -10.46 -6.90 11.91
C GLN A 80 -11.86 -7.14 11.36
N GLU A 81 -12.54 -6.06 10.97
CA GLU A 81 -13.75 -6.19 10.16
C GLU A 81 -13.45 -7.01 8.88
N PRO A 82 -14.23 -8.07 8.58
CA PRO A 82 -14.00 -8.89 7.40
C PRO A 82 -14.17 -8.09 6.10
N GLU A 83 -13.22 -8.24 5.18
CA GLU A 83 -13.27 -7.61 3.85
C GLU A 83 -13.47 -8.66 2.75
N LEU A 84 -14.61 -8.58 2.05
CA LEU A 84 -15.01 -9.53 1.00
C LEU A 84 -14.00 -9.55 -0.16
N MET A 85 -13.49 -8.37 -0.54
CA MET A 85 -12.63 -8.22 -1.72
C MET A 85 -11.26 -8.86 -1.52
N TYR A 86 -10.86 -9.22 -0.30
CA TYR A 86 -9.62 -9.98 -0.08
C TYR A 86 -9.63 -11.35 -0.75
N LYS A 87 -10.79 -11.81 -1.25
CA LYS A 87 -10.91 -12.96 -2.16
C LYS A 87 -10.05 -12.84 -3.44
N ILE A 88 -9.67 -11.63 -3.86
CA ILE A 88 -8.79 -11.45 -5.02
C ILE A 88 -7.32 -11.79 -4.70
N TYR A 89 -6.94 -11.82 -3.42
CA TYR A 89 -5.56 -12.06 -2.99
C TYR A 89 -5.25 -13.56 -2.88
N ASP A 90 -3.97 -13.89 -2.93
CA ASP A 90 -3.51 -15.28 -3.10
C ASP A 90 -3.53 -16.08 -1.79
N PHE A 91 -3.38 -15.40 -0.65
CA PHE A 91 -3.42 -16.03 0.66
C PHE A 91 -3.65 -15.01 1.77
N ILE A 92 -4.31 -15.44 2.85
CA ILE A 92 -4.46 -14.68 4.10
C ILE A 92 -4.09 -15.57 5.29
N SER A 93 -3.33 -15.03 6.23
CA SER A 93 -3.00 -15.73 7.48
C SER A 93 -2.62 -14.75 8.59
N ASP A 94 -2.89 -15.15 9.82
CA ASP A 94 -2.40 -14.56 11.07
C ASP A 94 -0.95 -14.96 11.42
N SER A 95 -0.31 -15.81 10.62
CA SER A 95 1.02 -16.36 10.87
C SER A 95 2.01 -15.96 9.79
N MET A 96 3.06 -15.22 10.17
CA MET A 96 4.14 -14.84 9.24
C MET A 96 4.88 -16.07 8.70
N PHE A 97 4.95 -17.16 9.47
CA PHE A 97 5.53 -18.42 9.01
C PHE A 97 4.73 -19.01 7.84
N ARG A 98 3.39 -19.02 7.92
CA ARG A 98 2.53 -19.49 6.82
C ARG A 98 2.64 -18.60 5.58
N ILE A 99 2.77 -17.30 5.76
CA ILE A 99 3.01 -16.34 4.67
C ILE A 99 4.35 -16.68 3.98
N ASN A 100 5.42 -16.82 4.75
CA ASN A 100 6.74 -17.15 4.23
C ASN A 100 6.77 -18.50 3.50
N ASP A 101 6.11 -19.53 4.05
CA ASP A 101 5.97 -20.83 3.39
C ASP A 101 5.27 -20.70 2.03
N LYS A 102 4.25 -19.85 1.92
CA LYS A 102 3.53 -19.61 0.66
C LYS A 102 4.36 -18.84 -0.36
N ILE A 103 5.22 -17.93 0.09
CA ILE A 103 6.13 -17.18 -0.79
C ILE A 103 7.17 -18.11 -1.42
N ASN A 104 7.77 -18.99 -0.60
CA ASN A 104 8.87 -19.87 -1.01
C ASN A 104 8.45 -21.16 -1.71
N ARG A 105 7.16 -21.51 -1.71
CA ARG A 105 6.60 -22.53 -2.59
C ARG A 105 6.54 -21.96 -4.02
N VAL A 106 7.66 -22.04 -4.73
CA VAL A 106 7.76 -21.82 -6.17
C VAL A 106 7.78 -23.19 -6.85
#